data_AF-A0AAN6SLQ6-F1
#
_entry.id   AF-A0AAN6SLQ6-F1
#
_cell.length_a   1.000
_cell.length_b   1.000
_cell.length_c   1.000
_cell.angle_alpha   90.00
_cell.angle_beta   90.00
_cell.angle_gamma   90.00
#
_symmetry.space_group_name_H-M   'P 1'
#
loop_
_entity.id
_entity.type
_entity.pdbx_description
1 polymer ?
#
loop_
_entity_poly.entity_id
_entity_poly.type
_entity_poly.pdbx_seq_one_letter_code
_entity_poly.pdbx_strand_id
1 'polypeptide(L)'
;MAGGERHNVTLTIQEWATAVRENPNIRTEVKKPGKLHELAVSDCIFDNSASGITHTEYLHLRTVWYHYNKNHIKNFAKLLKNDNKTGYRGFISPETDDLATRLMARQSDQLRHYLEEYHKRTQDSGYLHPSPSCGYFAMVRYWQVMTTTHTKGGGAGSSKIFKPQAGSSAVAAQASAAGRPKTPPGQQASSTPARQVAPTSASPPKFETPATKSHPAARGTASNRPSADEAYVNTALLLLLQAVTQNFHEELGSLHWVPPRMALHLKAPALNPNTQKFEEKVLLEARVDGYLCSVRDGELGVGLERPMAICEAKSSVRGPHQVATERQEAAEMAAWIRDRPGNEGLLQSSASGKKRRLMVSQDRDELYIIIGEYGRQYEAYIRNEPVKAGMTVANAKSAVANIRTSPAKDLGDTLGSPTFLNHVSTLNIATEIAGWGALGANAAAASAAAAAAAAAAAQATAGHNAGTDASGAGAPPAPPAQAPDLPSAGEFLIMHRFGPWKTDDGSNMEVLIRRLLALMLQLDGHKGQTAPQTATQTVTKTVTKTTTQTVAKTAPGTVSHTRPSSRGSAK
;
A
#
# COMPACT_ATOMS: atom_id res chain seq x y z
N MET A 1 -18.65 -32.62 -1.11
CA MET A 1 -17.99 -31.39 -1.58
C MET A 1 -16.50 -31.60 -1.39
N ALA A 2 -15.74 -31.74 -2.47
CA ALA A 2 -14.28 -31.87 -2.39
C ALA A 2 -13.75 -30.63 -1.68
N GLY A 3 -13.07 -30.81 -0.55
CA GLY A 3 -12.36 -29.74 0.12
C GLY A 3 -11.25 -29.29 -0.80
N GLY A 4 -11.54 -28.31 -1.67
CA GLY A 4 -10.51 -27.68 -2.49
C GLY A 4 -9.49 -27.12 -1.52
N GLU A 5 -8.26 -27.64 -1.58
CA GLU A 5 -7.13 -27.08 -0.87
C GLU A 5 -7.12 -25.58 -1.16
N ARG A 6 -7.40 -24.77 -0.13
CA ARG A 6 -7.25 -23.33 -0.26
C ARG A 6 -5.75 -23.09 -0.40
N HIS A 7 -5.29 -22.96 -1.65
CA HIS A 7 -3.89 -22.65 -1.93
C HIS A 7 -3.49 -21.42 -1.13
N ASN A 8 -2.57 -21.58 -0.18
CA ASN A 8 -2.12 -20.49 0.68
C ASN A 8 -1.40 -19.41 -0.13
N VAL A 9 -1.26 -18.23 0.45
CA VAL A 9 -0.26 -17.27 -0.04
C VAL A 9 1.14 -17.85 0.17
N THR A 10 2.04 -17.54 -0.75
CA THR A 10 3.41 -18.03 -0.72
C THR A 10 4.21 -17.23 0.30
N LEU A 11 4.89 -17.92 1.22
CA LEU A 11 5.72 -17.31 2.27
C LEU A 11 7.20 -17.28 1.87
N THR A 12 7.57 -18.07 0.86
CA THR A 12 8.93 -18.11 0.31
C THR A 12 8.94 -18.09 -1.22
N ILE A 13 10.08 -17.69 -1.79
CA ILE A 13 10.31 -17.75 -3.25
C ILE A 13 10.28 -19.21 -3.73
N GLN A 14 10.74 -20.16 -2.92
CA GLN A 14 10.70 -21.58 -3.27
C GLN A 14 9.28 -22.11 -3.33
N GLU A 15 8.43 -21.80 -2.34
CA GLU A 15 7.01 -22.16 -2.35
C GLU A 15 6.28 -21.52 -3.54
N TRP A 16 6.59 -20.25 -3.84
CA TRP A 16 6.07 -19.61 -5.06
C TRP A 16 6.50 -20.34 -6.33
N ALA A 17 7.77 -20.70 -6.43
CA ALA A 17 8.29 -21.41 -7.60
C ALA A 17 7.68 -22.80 -7.75
N THR A 18 7.46 -23.52 -6.65
CA THR A 18 6.73 -24.78 -6.64
C THR A 18 5.28 -24.58 -7.09
N ALA A 19 4.57 -23.59 -6.52
CA ALA A 19 3.20 -23.28 -6.91
C ALA A 19 3.08 -22.93 -8.40
N VAL A 20 4.05 -22.19 -8.97
CA VAL A 20 4.08 -21.89 -10.40
C VAL A 20 4.25 -23.15 -11.25
N ARG A 21 5.13 -24.08 -10.85
CA ARG A 21 5.37 -25.34 -11.57
C ARG A 21 4.15 -26.25 -11.52
N GLU A 22 3.46 -26.30 -10.40
CA GLU A 22 2.30 -27.16 -10.18
C GLU A 22 1.01 -26.58 -10.77
N ASN A 23 0.91 -25.26 -10.97
CA ASN A 23 -0.32 -24.62 -11.43
C ASN A 23 -0.64 -24.99 -12.89
N PRO A 24 -1.74 -25.71 -13.19
CA PRO A 24 -2.04 -26.19 -14.54
C PRO A 24 -2.33 -25.07 -15.55
N ASN A 25 -2.72 -23.88 -15.07
CA ASN A 25 -3.08 -22.74 -15.91
C ASN A 25 -1.85 -21.91 -16.33
N ILE A 26 -0.66 -22.20 -15.78
CA ILE A 26 0.58 -21.57 -16.20
C ILE A 26 1.21 -22.40 -17.32
N ARG A 27 1.61 -21.71 -18.39
CA ARG A 27 2.23 -22.28 -19.59
C ARG A 27 3.45 -23.13 -19.27
N THR A 28 3.58 -24.28 -19.94
CA THR A 28 4.60 -25.29 -19.65
C THR A 28 6.02 -24.81 -19.95
N GLU A 29 6.18 -23.84 -20.84
CA GLU A 29 7.46 -23.25 -21.21
C GLU A 29 8.13 -22.54 -20.03
N VAL A 30 7.34 -21.80 -19.23
CA VAL A 30 7.83 -21.05 -18.05
C VAL A 30 8.20 -21.98 -16.90
N LYS A 31 7.59 -23.17 -16.84
CA LYS A 31 7.84 -24.17 -15.80
C LYS A 31 9.19 -24.89 -15.98
N LYS A 32 9.81 -24.79 -17.15
CA LYS A 32 11.11 -25.40 -17.42
C LYS A 32 12.18 -24.81 -16.49
N PRO A 33 13.22 -25.58 -16.12
CA PRO A 33 14.33 -25.07 -15.33
C PRO A 33 14.91 -23.80 -15.95
N GLY A 34 15.07 -22.76 -15.13
CA GLY A 34 15.59 -21.46 -15.55
C GLY A 34 14.69 -20.62 -16.42
N LYS A 35 13.38 -20.87 -16.40
CA LYS A 35 12.38 -20.10 -17.15
C LYS A 35 11.34 -19.40 -16.29
N LEU A 36 11.37 -19.57 -14.96
CA LEU A 36 10.40 -18.94 -14.05
C LEU A 36 10.43 -17.41 -14.10
N HIS A 37 11.59 -16.80 -14.34
CA HIS A 37 11.72 -15.36 -14.51
C HIS A 37 11.02 -14.82 -15.77
N GLU A 38 10.65 -15.69 -16.71
CA GLU A 38 9.88 -15.31 -17.91
C GLU A 38 8.38 -15.18 -17.64
N LEU A 39 7.89 -15.57 -16.44
CA LEU A 39 6.49 -15.37 -16.05
C LEU A 39 6.15 -13.88 -16.02
N ALA A 40 5.37 -13.37 -16.96
CA ALA A 40 4.99 -11.96 -17.05
C ALA A 40 3.55 -11.74 -16.59
N VAL A 41 3.25 -10.53 -16.09
CA VAL A 41 1.88 -10.14 -15.70
C VAL A 41 0.95 -10.15 -16.92
N SER A 42 1.46 -9.81 -18.10
CA SER A 42 0.73 -9.84 -19.38
C SER A 42 0.33 -11.23 -19.85
N ASP A 43 0.94 -12.29 -19.30
CA ASP A 43 0.61 -13.68 -19.66
C ASP A 43 -0.70 -14.15 -18.99
N CYS A 44 -1.28 -13.34 -18.09
CA CYS A 44 -2.48 -13.67 -17.33
C CYS A 44 -3.70 -12.90 -17.82
N ILE A 45 -4.87 -13.54 -17.73
CA ILE A 45 -6.17 -12.89 -17.98
C ILE A 45 -6.81 -12.68 -16.62
N PHE A 46 -6.74 -11.46 -16.13
CA PHE A 46 -7.38 -11.05 -14.88
C PHE A 46 -8.90 -10.87 -15.07
N ASP A 47 -9.69 -11.17 -14.04
CA ASP A 47 -11.14 -10.96 -14.00
C ASP A 47 -11.59 -9.49 -13.89
N ASN A 48 -10.66 -8.55 -14.12
CA ASN A 48 -10.76 -7.09 -13.95
C ASN A 48 -11.01 -6.61 -12.50
N SER A 49 -11.21 -7.46 -11.49
CA SER A 49 -11.48 -7.03 -10.11
C SER A 49 -10.51 -7.64 -9.10
N ALA A 50 -9.78 -6.80 -8.35
CA ALA A 50 -8.86 -7.29 -7.32
C ALA A 50 -9.52 -8.19 -6.27
N SER A 51 -10.81 -7.99 -5.98
CA SER A 51 -11.58 -8.80 -5.02
C SER A 51 -11.84 -10.24 -5.48
N GLY A 52 -11.72 -10.52 -6.79
CA GLY A 52 -11.97 -11.83 -7.39
C GLY A 52 -10.70 -12.60 -7.76
N ILE A 53 -9.53 -12.03 -7.46
CA ILE A 53 -8.25 -12.53 -7.94
C ILE A 53 -8.03 -14.02 -7.64
N THR A 54 -7.82 -14.80 -8.69
CA THR A 54 -7.57 -16.24 -8.64
C THR A 54 -6.17 -16.55 -8.10
N HIS A 55 -5.92 -17.82 -7.76
CA HIS A 55 -4.58 -18.21 -7.32
C HIS A 55 -3.54 -18.04 -8.44
N THR A 56 -3.90 -18.39 -9.68
CA THR A 56 -3.02 -18.21 -10.84
C THR A 56 -2.65 -16.74 -11.03
N GLU A 57 -3.65 -15.85 -11.08
CA GLU A 57 -3.44 -14.40 -11.20
C GLU A 57 -2.57 -13.84 -10.07
N TYR A 58 -2.77 -14.30 -8.83
CA TYR A 58 -1.92 -13.92 -7.71
C TYR A 58 -0.45 -14.32 -7.91
N LEU A 59 -0.17 -15.51 -8.47
CA LEU A 59 1.22 -15.93 -8.75
C LEU A 59 1.92 -14.99 -9.74
N HIS A 60 1.17 -14.42 -10.70
CA HIS A 60 1.70 -13.41 -11.63
C HIS A 60 2.04 -12.07 -10.96
N LEU A 61 1.53 -11.78 -9.76
CA LEU A 61 1.91 -10.57 -9.02
C LEU A 61 3.29 -10.67 -8.37
N ARG A 62 3.92 -11.87 -8.33
CA ARG A 62 5.19 -12.17 -7.66
C ARG A 62 5.23 -11.58 -6.25
N THR A 63 4.29 -12.01 -5.41
CA THR A 63 4.17 -11.52 -4.04
C THR A 63 4.55 -12.59 -3.01
N VAL A 64 5.28 -12.18 -1.98
CA VAL A 64 5.63 -13.02 -0.82
C VAL A 64 5.16 -12.35 0.46
N TRP A 65 4.55 -13.10 1.38
CA TRP A 65 4.03 -12.57 2.65
C TRP A 65 4.88 -12.97 3.84
N TYR A 66 5.14 -12.00 4.73
CA TYR A 66 5.69 -12.22 6.06
C TYR A 66 4.70 -11.73 7.12
N HIS A 67 4.40 -12.61 8.09
CA HIS A 67 3.45 -12.36 9.16
C HIS A 67 4.15 -12.17 10.50
N TYR A 68 3.88 -11.06 11.18
CA TYR A 68 4.41 -10.75 12.51
C TYR A 68 3.23 -10.63 13.50
N ASN A 69 2.94 -11.70 14.27
CA ASN A 69 1.67 -11.87 15.02
C ASN A 69 1.71 -11.41 16.51
N LYS A 70 0.82 -11.90 17.39
CA LYS A 70 0.46 -11.30 18.69
C LYS A 70 1.59 -11.09 19.73
N ASN A 71 2.66 -11.89 19.71
CA ASN A 71 3.82 -11.65 20.59
C ASN A 71 4.72 -10.50 20.08
N HIS A 72 4.44 -10.00 18.87
CA HIS A 72 5.33 -9.14 18.10
C HIS A 72 4.97 -7.66 18.13
N ILE A 73 4.01 -7.21 18.95
CA ILE A 73 3.78 -5.77 19.14
C ILE A 73 5.07 -5.07 19.61
N LYS A 74 5.87 -5.76 20.45
CA LYS A 74 7.20 -5.32 20.88
C LYS A 74 8.26 -5.49 19.79
N ASN A 75 8.16 -6.54 18.97
CA ASN A 75 9.09 -6.80 17.87
C ASN A 75 8.90 -5.82 16.70
N PHE A 76 7.69 -5.34 16.47
CA PHE A 76 7.40 -4.27 15.53
C PHE A 76 8.16 -3.00 15.90
N ALA A 77 8.29 -2.69 17.19
CA ALA A 77 9.08 -1.54 17.64
C ALA A 77 10.56 -1.62 17.22
N LYS A 78 11.12 -2.83 17.17
CA LYS A 78 12.51 -3.06 16.76
C LYS A 78 12.65 -2.92 15.24
N LEU A 79 11.73 -3.51 14.48
CA LEU A 79 11.72 -3.45 13.01
C LEU A 79 11.36 -2.06 12.46
N LEU A 80 10.69 -1.22 13.26
CA LEU A 80 10.41 0.16 12.86
C LEU A 80 11.69 1.00 12.80
N LYS A 81 12.69 0.70 13.64
CA LYS A 81 13.87 1.53 13.84
C LYS A 81 15.08 1.02 13.06
N ASN A 82 16.03 1.90 12.84
CA ASN A 82 17.34 1.52 12.36
C ASN A 82 18.07 0.70 13.44
N ASP A 83 18.81 -0.32 13.02
CA ASP A 83 19.78 -1.01 13.85
C ASP A 83 21.17 -0.86 13.23
N ASN A 84 21.98 -0.01 13.85
CA ASN A 84 23.33 0.29 13.40
C ASN A 84 24.28 -0.92 13.51
N LYS A 85 23.99 -1.90 14.38
CA LYS A 85 24.84 -3.09 14.54
C LYS A 85 24.74 -4.01 13.33
N THR A 86 23.54 -4.14 12.79
CA THR A 86 23.26 -4.98 11.63
C THR A 86 23.30 -4.16 10.34
N GLY A 87 23.17 -2.84 10.41
CA GLY A 87 22.97 -2.00 9.22
C GLY A 87 21.52 -2.03 8.71
N TYR A 88 20.61 -2.69 9.43
CA TYR A 88 19.19 -2.68 9.12
C TYR A 88 18.63 -1.27 9.19
N ARG A 89 17.93 -0.86 8.13
CA ARG A 89 17.18 0.39 8.09
C ARG A 89 15.69 0.09 8.28
N GLY A 90 15.16 0.58 9.39
CA GLY A 90 13.75 0.44 9.75
C GLY A 90 12.81 1.17 8.81
N PHE A 91 11.51 1.01 9.03
CA PHE A 91 10.46 1.65 8.23
C PHE A 91 10.35 3.15 8.47
N ILE A 92 10.81 3.64 9.62
CA ILE A 92 10.88 5.05 9.98
C ILE A 92 12.27 5.39 10.51
N SER A 93 12.61 6.67 10.47
CA SER A 93 13.83 7.16 11.07
C SER A 93 13.75 7.17 12.62
N PRO A 94 14.88 7.00 13.33
CA PRO A 94 14.94 7.19 14.78
C PRO A 94 14.35 8.54 15.22
N GLU A 95 14.64 9.61 14.46
CA GLU A 95 14.17 10.97 14.73
C GLU A 95 12.64 11.03 14.68
N THR A 96 12.04 10.36 13.70
CA THR A 96 10.58 10.26 13.56
C THR A 96 9.95 9.44 14.68
N ASP A 97 10.54 8.32 15.09
CA ASP A 97 10.01 7.51 16.21
C ASP A 97 10.06 8.28 17.54
N ASP A 98 11.15 9.01 17.77
CA ASP A 98 11.34 9.82 18.97
C ASP A 98 10.36 11.00 18.99
N LEU A 99 10.13 11.65 17.85
CA LEU A 99 9.10 12.69 17.73
C LEU A 99 7.71 12.13 18.03
N ALA A 100 7.32 11.01 17.43
CA ALA A 100 6.04 10.36 17.71
C ALA A 100 5.89 9.98 19.19
N THR A 101 6.97 9.53 19.83
CA THR A 101 6.99 9.21 21.26
C THR A 101 6.74 10.46 22.12
N ARG A 102 7.43 11.57 21.82
CA ARG A 102 7.21 12.85 22.53
C ARG A 102 5.81 13.41 22.32
N LEU A 103 5.24 13.21 21.14
CA LEU A 103 3.87 13.65 20.84
C LEU A 103 2.84 12.83 21.60
N MET A 104 2.98 11.51 21.62
CA MET A 104 2.12 10.64 22.42
C MET A 104 2.24 10.92 23.92
N ALA A 105 3.42 11.25 24.43
CA ALA A 105 3.59 11.65 25.83
C ALA A 105 2.87 12.96 26.18
N ARG A 106 2.63 13.83 25.19
CA ARG A 106 1.86 15.08 25.30
C ARG A 106 0.41 14.89 24.81
N GLN A 107 -0.10 13.67 24.80
CA GLN A 107 -1.43 13.36 24.27
C GLN A 107 -2.52 14.29 24.82
N SER A 108 -3.48 14.61 23.97
CA SER A 108 -4.65 15.38 24.38
C SER A 108 -5.47 14.61 25.42
N ASP A 109 -6.24 15.35 26.22
CA ASP A 109 -7.21 14.76 27.14
C ASP A 109 -8.20 13.84 26.41
N GLN A 110 -8.57 14.18 25.18
CA GLN A 110 -9.48 13.41 24.35
C GLN A 110 -8.92 12.02 24.00
N LEU A 111 -7.67 11.96 23.55
CA LEU A 111 -6.99 10.70 23.23
C LEU A 111 -6.82 9.85 24.50
N ARG A 112 -6.42 10.46 25.62
CA ARG A 112 -6.28 9.78 26.91
C ARG A 112 -7.61 9.15 27.36
N HIS A 113 -8.70 9.91 27.31
CA HIS A 113 -10.03 9.39 27.67
C HIS A 113 -10.50 8.28 26.73
N TYR A 114 -10.20 8.36 25.44
CA TYR A 114 -10.46 7.28 24.49
C TYR A 114 -9.71 5.99 24.88
N LEU A 115 -8.43 6.08 25.24
CA LEU A 115 -7.61 4.93 25.67
C LEU A 115 -8.06 4.34 27.02
N GLU A 116 -8.67 5.14 27.90
CA GLU A 116 -9.24 4.70 29.17
C GLU A 116 -10.63 4.03 29.00
N GLU A 117 -11.32 4.28 27.89
CA GLU A 117 -12.72 3.88 27.71
C GLU A 117 -12.93 2.37 27.55
N TYR A 118 -11.86 1.63 27.30
CA TYR A 118 -11.84 0.20 27.04
C TYR A 118 -12.20 -0.67 28.25
N HIS A 119 -12.32 -0.07 29.43
CA HIS A 119 -12.78 -0.78 30.64
C HIS A 119 -14.29 -1.06 30.65
N LYS A 120 -15.08 -0.39 29.81
CA LYS A 120 -16.53 -0.61 29.73
C LYS A 120 -16.86 -1.96 29.09
N ARG A 121 -17.67 -2.77 29.76
CA ARG A 121 -18.12 -4.09 29.28
C ARG A 121 -19.34 -3.94 28.37
N THR A 122 -19.56 -4.92 27.50
CA THR A 122 -20.74 -5.00 26.61
C THR A 122 -22.08 -4.98 27.35
N GLN A 123 -22.07 -5.30 28.65
CA GLN A 123 -23.25 -5.31 29.53
C GLN A 123 -23.55 -3.94 30.15
N ASP A 124 -22.63 -2.97 30.03
CA ASP A 124 -22.80 -1.65 30.62
C ASP A 124 -23.80 -0.85 29.79
N SER A 125 -24.76 -0.18 30.46
CA SER A 125 -25.81 0.62 29.81
C SER A 125 -25.28 1.78 28.95
N GLY A 126 -24.00 2.14 29.10
CA GLY A 126 -23.29 3.14 28.31
C GLY A 126 -22.31 2.58 27.28
N TYR A 127 -22.29 1.27 27.00
CA TYR A 127 -21.32 0.66 26.09
C TYR A 127 -21.40 1.21 24.65
N LEU A 128 -22.62 1.50 24.17
CA LEU A 128 -22.86 2.14 22.87
C LEU A 128 -22.75 3.68 22.90
N HIS A 129 -22.46 4.26 24.07
CA HIS A 129 -22.43 5.71 24.25
C HIS A 129 -21.05 6.13 24.79
N PRO A 130 -20.09 6.36 23.88
CA PRO A 130 -18.77 6.81 24.27
C PRO A 130 -18.79 8.10 25.07
N SER A 131 -17.80 8.29 25.94
CA SER A 131 -17.74 9.50 26.77
C SER A 131 -17.60 10.73 25.87
N PRO A 132 -18.39 11.81 26.09
CA PRO A 132 -18.16 13.07 25.38
C PRO A 132 -16.75 13.63 25.59
N SER A 133 -16.08 13.28 26.70
CA SER A 133 -14.69 13.67 26.97
C SER A 133 -13.69 13.11 25.96
N CYS A 134 -14.04 12.07 25.20
CA CYS A 134 -13.22 11.54 24.10
C CYS A 134 -13.20 12.49 22.88
N GLY A 135 -14.03 13.54 22.85
CA GLY A 135 -14.08 14.50 21.74
C GLY A 135 -14.30 13.80 20.39
N TYR A 136 -13.43 14.06 19.40
CA TYR A 136 -13.53 13.43 18.09
C TYR A 136 -13.33 11.90 18.13
N PHE A 137 -12.61 11.38 19.14
CA PHE A 137 -12.46 9.93 19.34
C PHE A 137 -13.73 9.26 19.88
N ALA A 138 -14.71 10.01 20.39
CA ALA A 138 -16.00 9.44 20.78
C ALA A 138 -16.68 8.73 19.58
N MET A 139 -16.62 9.35 18.40
CA MET A 139 -17.16 8.73 17.18
C MET A 139 -16.35 7.51 16.75
N VAL A 140 -15.02 7.57 16.86
CA VAL A 140 -14.15 6.41 16.59
C VAL A 140 -14.58 5.23 17.45
N ARG A 141 -14.71 5.44 18.76
CA ARG A 141 -15.10 4.39 19.70
C ARG A 141 -16.49 3.85 19.40
N TYR A 142 -17.45 4.72 19.10
CA TYR A 142 -18.80 4.32 18.74
C TYR A 142 -18.78 3.35 17.55
N TRP A 143 -18.12 3.72 16.46
CA TRP A 143 -18.08 2.88 15.27
C TRP A 143 -17.27 1.59 15.47
N GLN A 144 -16.20 1.60 16.26
CA GLN A 144 -15.50 0.36 16.66
C GLN A 144 -16.38 -0.58 17.48
N VAL A 145 -17.25 -0.04 18.35
CA VAL A 145 -18.23 -0.87 19.06
C VAL A 145 -19.29 -1.39 18.10
N MET A 146 -19.71 -0.60 17.11
CA MET A 146 -20.63 -1.05 16.07
C MET A 146 -20.02 -2.17 15.23
N THR A 147 -18.71 -2.14 14.92
CA THR A 147 -18.08 -3.24 14.19
C THR A 147 -18.15 -4.55 14.98
N THR A 148 -17.94 -4.56 16.29
CA THR A 148 -17.96 -5.79 17.08
C THR A 148 -19.38 -6.32 17.32
N THR A 149 -20.35 -5.42 17.51
CA THR A 149 -21.74 -5.76 17.89
C THR A 149 -22.66 -6.04 16.70
N HIS A 150 -22.47 -5.36 15.56
CA HIS A 150 -23.36 -5.46 14.41
C HIS A 150 -22.82 -6.28 13.24
N THR A 151 -21.52 -6.55 13.17
CA THR A 151 -21.00 -7.50 12.17
C THR A 151 -21.22 -8.93 12.64
N LYS A 152 -21.61 -9.80 11.70
CA LYS A 152 -21.80 -11.23 12.00
C LYS A 152 -20.45 -11.84 12.41
N GLY A 153 -20.29 -12.10 13.72
CA GLY A 153 -19.16 -12.88 14.21
C GLY A 153 -19.18 -14.26 13.56
N GLY A 154 -18.03 -14.76 13.09
CA GLY A 154 -17.88 -16.06 12.43
C GLY A 154 -18.18 -17.29 13.32
N GLY A 155 -18.92 -17.12 14.41
CA GLY A 155 -19.45 -18.23 15.19
C GLY A 155 -20.58 -18.91 14.42
N ALA A 156 -20.57 -20.24 14.43
CA ALA A 156 -21.60 -21.12 13.86
C ALA A 156 -22.98 -21.01 14.58
N GLY A 157 -23.33 -19.83 15.09
CA GLY A 157 -24.63 -19.51 15.67
C GLY A 157 -25.59 -19.07 14.58
N SER A 158 -26.71 -19.78 14.49
CA SER A 158 -27.77 -19.57 13.50
C SER A 158 -28.11 -18.10 13.26
N SER A 159 -28.19 -17.78 11.97
CA SER A 159 -28.79 -16.58 11.40
C SER A 159 -30.02 -16.09 12.17
N LYS A 160 -29.87 -15.08 13.03
CA LYS A 160 -30.97 -14.15 13.29
C LYS A 160 -31.07 -13.19 12.11
N ILE A 161 -31.46 -13.74 10.95
CA ILE A 161 -32.09 -12.90 9.94
C ILE A 161 -33.33 -12.35 10.63
N PHE A 162 -33.35 -11.04 10.86
CA PHE A 162 -34.60 -10.32 11.09
C PHE A 162 -35.40 -10.49 9.79
N LYS A 163 -36.14 -11.60 9.68
CA LYS A 163 -37.12 -11.77 8.63
C LYS A 163 -38.16 -10.70 8.95
N PRO A 164 -38.39 -9.69 8.10
CA PRO A 164 -39.58 -8.87 8.27
C PRO A 164 -40.75 -9.85 8.28
N GLN A 165 -41.51 -9.82 9.37
CA GLN A 165 -42.61 -10.74 9.61
C GLN A 165 -43.65 -10.50 8.51
N ALA A 166 -43.59 -11.32 7.46
CA ALA A 166 -44.64 -11.40 6.45
C ALA A 166 -45.86 -12.03 7.12
N GLY A 167 -46.71 -11.20 7.72
CA GLY A 167 -47.87 -11.66 8.47
C GLY A 167 -48.61 -10.53 9.19
N SER A 168 -49.20 -9.59 8.45
CA SER A 168 -50.48 -8.95 8.80
C SER A 168 -50.99 -8.10 7.63
N SER A 169 -51.39 -8.75 6.53
CA SER A 169 -52.42 -8.19 5.67
C SER A 169 -53.76 -8.69 6.19
N ALA A 170 -54.43 -7.88 7.00
CA ALA A 170 -55.89 -7.79 7.11
C ALA A 170 -56.23 -7.01 8.39
N VAL A 171 -56.15 -5.68 8.33
CA VAL A 171 -57.11 -4.69 8.85
C VAL A 171 -56.58 -3.34 8.37
N ALA A 172 -57.46 -2.49 7.83
CA ALA A 172 -57.22 -1.14 7.28
C ALA A 172 -57.09 -1.02 5.75
N ALA A 173 -57.96 -1.71 5.01
CA ALA A 173 -58.54 -1.11 3.81
C ALA A 173 -59.84 -0.40 4.24
N GLN A 174 -59.76 0.90 4.51
CA GLN A 174 -60.81 1.93 4.57
C GLN A 174 -60.53 2.94 5.68
N ALA A 175 -59.69 3.93 5.38
CA ALA A 175 -59.79 5.28 5.95
C ALA A 175 -58.95 6.24 5.11
N SER A 176 -59.65 6.94 4.23
CA SER A 176 -59.52 8.37 3.99
C SER A 176 -58.20 8.96 3.49
N ALA A 177 -58.31 9.43 2.24
CA ALA A 177 -57.54 10.52 1.68
C ALA A 177 -57.49 11.74 2.62
N ALA A 178 -56.29 12.16 3.00
CA ALA A 178 -55.94 13.56 3.26
C ALA A 178 -54.42 13.71 3.38
N GLY A 179 -53.85 14.62 2.58
CA GLY A 179 -52.57 15.27 2.90
C GLY A 179 -51.29 14.56 2.45
N ARG A 180 -50.94 14.69 1.17
CA ARG A 180 -49.52 14.70 0.76
C ARG A 180 -49.25 15.93 -0.12
N PRO A 181 -48.23 16.76 0.18
CA PRO A 181 -47.95 17.99 -0.58
C PRO A 181 -47.46 17.67 -2.00
N LYS A 182 -48.00 18.38 -2.99
CA LYS A 182 -47.55 18.38 -4.39
C LYS A 182 -46.36 19.32 -4.57
N THR A 183 -45.30 18.84 -5.20
CA THR A 183 -44.26 19.66 -5.83
C THR A 183 -44.72 20.09 -7.24
N PRO A 184 -44.36 21.28 -7.75
CA PRO A 184 -44.93 21.84 -8.99
C PRO A 184 -44.23 21.33 -10.26
N PRO A 185 -44.92 21.26 -11.42
CA PRO A 185 -44.30 21.02 -12.72
C PRO A 185 -44.16 22.32 -13.54
N GLY A 186 -43.09 22.44 -14.32
CA GLY A 186 -43.03 23.46 -15.38
C GLY A 186 -41.70 23.52 -16.13
N GLN A 187 -41.74 23.07 -17.39
CA GLN A 187 -40.98 23.47 -18.60
C GLN A 187 -40.57 22.23 -19.41
N GLN A 188 -41.48 21.70 -20.24
CA GLN A 188 -41.67 22.00 -21.68
C GLN A 188 -40.39 21.90 -22.52
N ALA A 189 -40.28 20.80 -23.27
CA ALA A 189 -39.56 20.73 -24.54
C ALA A 189 -40.52 20.19 -25.61
N SER A 190 -40.55 20.91 -26.73
CA SER A 190 -41.44 20.76 -27.89
C SER A 190 -41.09 19.58 -28.80
N SER A 191 -42.13 18.93 -29.34
CA SER A 191 -42.14 18.06 -30.52
C SER A 191 -41.77 18.84 -31.80
N THR A 192 -41.32 18.30 -32.95
CA THR A 192 -41.79 17.22 -33.87
C THR A 192 -40.83 17.27 -35.12
N PRO A 193 -40.96 16.50 -36.24
CA PRO A 193 -41.56 15.19 -36.53
C PRO A 193 -40.67 14.22 -37.37
N ALA A 194 -41.20 13.00 -37.53
CA ALA A 194 -40.71 11.89 -38.35
C ALA A 194 -40.81 12.13 -39.89
N ARG A 195 -39.98 11.42 -40.66
CA ARG A 195 -40.11 11.26 -42.12
C ARG A 195 -40.07 9.78 -42.53
N GLN A 196 -40.87 9.49 -43.55
CA GLN A 196 -41.44 8.23 -44.01
C GLN A 196 -40.51 7.30 -44.82
N VAL A 197 -41.01 6.06 -44.99
CA VAL A 197 -40.50 4.86 -45.67
C VAL A 197 -40.77 4.86 -47.19
N ALA A 198 -39.89 4.26 -48.01
CA ALA A 198 -40.20 3.52 -49.26
C ALA A 198 -38.98 2.70 -49.81
N PRO A 199 -39.16 1.66 -50.69
CA PRO A 199 -38.37 0.40 -50.68
C PRO A 199 -37.63 -0.02 -51.99
N THR A 200 -37.04 -1.24 -51.98
CA THR A 200 -36.49 -2.14 -53.07
C THR A 200 -35.09 -1.81 -53.64
N SER A 201 -34.15 -2.71 -54.02
CA SER A 201 -34.06 -4.18 -54.23
C SER A 201 -32.57 -4.63 -54.31
N ALA A 202 -32.31 -5.95 -54.18
CA ALA A 202 -31.11 -6.74 -54.54
C ALA A 202 -30.11 -7.15 -53.41
N SER A 203 -29.82 -8.46 -53.37
CA SER A 203 -28.90 -9.20 -52.45
C SER A 203 -27.80 -9.91 -53.28
N PRO A 204 -26.81 -10.67 -52.74
CA PRO A 204 -25.96 -10.62 -51.51
C PRO A 204 -24.42 -10.72 -51.93
N PRO A 205 -23.37 -11.11 -51.14
CA PRO A 205 -23.32 -11.68 -49.78
C PRO A 205 -22.18 -11.27 -48.80
N LYS A 206 -22.37 -11.72 -47.55
CA LYS A 206 -21.39 -12.30 -46.58
C LYS A 206 -20.53 -11.40 -45.67
N PHE A 207 -20.67 -11.71 -44.36
CA PHE A 207 -19.90 -11.32 -43.18
C PHE A 207 -20.18 -9.93 -42.57
N GLU A 208 -21.31 -9.83 -41.86
CA GLU A 208 -21.43 -8.85 -40.77
C GLU A 208 -20.85 -9.45 -39.49
N THR A 209 -19.78 -8.83 -39.00
CA THR A 209 -19.29 -9.01 -37.64
C THR A 209 -20.39 -8.52 -36.68
N PRO A 210 -20.75 -9.25 -35.60
CA PRO A 210 -21.67 -8.70 -34.61
C PRO A 210 -21.07 -7.40 -34.09
N ALA A 211 -21.82 -6.30 -34.19
CA ALA A 211 -21.44 -5.03 -33.61
C ALA A 211 -21.04 -5.29 -32.15
N THR A 212 -19.74 -5.15 -31.86
CA THR A 212 -19.23 -5.34 -30.51
C THR A 212 -19.87 -4.26 -29.67
N LYS A 213 -20.69 -4.68 -28.69
CA LYS A 213 -21.23 -3.76 -27.69
C LYS A 213 -20.03 -3.01 -27.10
N SER A 214 -19.91 -1.72 -27.39
CA SER A 214 -18.97 -0.87 -26.69
C SER A 214 -19.39 -0.88 -25.23
N HIS A 215 -18.62 -1.58 -24.39
CA HIS A 215 -18.79 -1.47 -22.95
C HIS A 215 -18.26 -0.09 -22.56
N PRO A 216 -19.10 0.85 -22.08
CA PRO A 216 -18.56 2.05 -21.47
C PRO A 216 -17.68 1.65 -20.29
N ALA A 217 -16.62 2.42 -20.04
CA ALA A 217 -15.83 2.31 -18.83
C ALA A 217 -16.76 2.22 -17.61
N ALA A 218 -16.50 1.27 -16.72
CA ALA A 218 -17.37 0.95 -15.60
C ALA A 218 -17.53 2.18 -14.68
N ARG A 219 -18.58 2.99 -14.91
CA ARG A 219 -19.20 3.79 -13.86
C ARG A 219 -19.44 2.83 -12.71
N GLY A 220 -18.93 3.13 -11.52
CA GLY A 220 -19.07 2.27 -10.33
C GLY A 220 -20.50 1.74 -10.25
N THR A 221 -20.68 0.49 -10.69
CA THR A 221 -22.00 -0.09 -10.80
C THR A 221 -22.51 -0.36 -9.40
N ALA A 222 -23.82 -0.25 -9.20
CA ALA A 222 -24.50 -0.63 -7.95
C ALA A 222 -24.24 -2.10 -7.51
N SER A 223 -23.44 -2.85 -8.26
CA SER A 223 -23.08 -4.26 -8.06
C SER A 223 -21.97 -4.48 -7.02
N ASN A 224 -21.28 -3.44 -6.53
CA ASN A 224 -20.27 -3.60 -5.47
C ASN A 224 -20.46 -2.56 -4.35
N ARG A 225 -21.71 -2.42 -3.87
CA ARG A 225 -21.97 -1.65 -2.65
C ARG A 225 -21.31 -2.38 -1.48
N PRO A 226 -20.53 -1.70 -0.62
CA PRO A 226 -20.07 -2.31 0.62
C PRO A 226 -21.28 -2.88 1.35
N SER A 227 -21.12 -4.07 1.91
CA SER A 227 -22.16 -4.61 2.80
C SER A 227 -22.39 -3.63 3.96
N ALA A 228 -23.59 -3.62 4.55
CA ALA A 228 -23.84 -2.78 5.73
C ALA A 228 -22.76 -3.02 6.82
N ASP A 229 -22.36 -4.28 6.99
CA ASP A 229 -21.32 -4.73 7.89
C ASP A 229 -19.93 -4.13 7.53
N GLU A 230 -19.58 -4.07 6.25
CA GLU A 230 -18.31 -3.50 5.75
C GLU A 230 -18.29 -1.98 5.90
N ALA A 231 -19.44 -1.30 5.73
CA ALA A 231 -19.54 0.12 5.95
C ALA A 231 -19.24 0.53 7.40
N TYR A 232 -19.62 -0.28 8.40
CA TYR A 232 -19.23 -0.03 9.80
C TYR A 232 -17.71 -0.09 9.97
N VAL A 233 -17.06 -1.10 9.39
CA VAL A 233 -15.61 -1.30 9.52
C VAL A 233 -14.84 -0.19 8.81
N ASN A 234 -15.22 0.13 7.57
CA ASN A 234 -14.60 1.22 6.82
C ASN A 234 -14.77 2.57 7.55
N THR A 235 -15.97 2.86 8.05
CA THR A 235 -16.23 4.08 8.82
C THR A 235 -15.39 4.14 10.10
N ALA A 236 -15.28 3.04 10.84
CA ALA A 236 -14.45 2.96 12.04
C ALA A 236 -12.96 3.20 11.72
N LEU A 237 -12.44 2.58 10.66
CA LEU A 237 -11.06 2.73 10.21
C LEU A 237 -10.75 4.19 9.84
N LEU A 238 -11.56 4.77 8.96
CA LEU A 238 -11.34 6.12 8.47
C LEU A 238 -11.46 7.16 9.57
N LEU A 239 -12.45 7.03 10.47
CA LEU A 239 -12.58 7.94 11.60
C LEU A 239 -11.38 7.84 12.54
N LEU A 240 -10.86 6.63 12.81
CA LEU A 240 -9.65 6.48 13.62
C LEU A 240 -8.47 7.21 12.96
N LEU A 241 -8.23 6.95 11.68
CA LEU A 241 -7.13 7.55 10.93
C LEU A 241 -7.23 9.08 10.89
N GLN A 242 -8.42 9.62 10.65
CA GLN A 242 -8.69 11.06 10.66
C GLN A 242 -8.54 11.67 12.07
N ALA A 243 -9.05 11.01 13.11
CA ALA A 243 -8.93 11.49 14.48
C ALA A 243 -7.47 11.56 14.94
N VAL A 244 -6.64 10.57 14.57
CA VAL A 244 -5.20 10.62 14.84
C VAL A 244 -4.56 11.80 14.11
N THR A 245 -4.83 11.99 12.81
CA THR A 245 -4.29 13.13 12.05
C THR A 245 -4.71 14.46 12.65
N GLN A 246 -5.99 14.62 13.03
CA GLN A 246 -6.51 15.86 13.60
C GLN A 246 -5.96 16.13 15.01
N ASN A 247 -5.76 15.08 15.81
CA ASN A 247 -5.20 15.20 17.15
C ASN A 247 -3.76 15.74 17.12
N PHE A 248 -3.02 15.47 16.05
CA PHE A 248 -1.64 15.93 15.82
C PHE A 248 -1.55 16.89 14.62
N HIS A 249 -2.55 17.77 14.47
CA HIS A 249 -2.66 18.66 13.30
C HIS A 249 -1.52 19.68 13.18
N GLU A 250 -0.83 20.03 14.27
CA GLU A 250 0.33 20.93 14.21
C GLU A 250 1.48 20.28 13.42
N GLU A 251 1.66 18.96 13.57
CA GLU A 251 2.70 18.19 12.89
C GLU A 251 2.23 17.54 11.58
N LEU A 252 0.94 17.23 11.48
CA LEU A 252 0.35 16.49 10.35
C LEU A 252 -0.64 17.31 9.52
N GLY A 253 -0.69 18.64 9.68
CA GLY A 253 -1.72 19.49 9.07
C GLY A 253 -1.75 19.49 7.54
N SER A 254 -0.70 19.00 6.88
CA SER A 254 -0.62 18.78 5.43
C SER A 254 -1.25 17.45 4.98
N LEU A 255 -1.50 16.52 5.90
CA LEU A 255 -1.95 15.17 5.61
C LEU A 255 -3.46 15.03 5.87
N HIS A 256 -4.13 14.28 5.00
CA HIS A 256 -5.55 14.00 5.14
C HIS A 256 -5.87 12.57 4.72
N TRP A 257 -6.55 11.83 5.60
CA TRP A 257 -7.20 10.58 5.23
C TRP A 257 -8.56 10.89 4.60
N VAL A 258 -8.80 10.40 3.39
CA VAL A 258 -10.01 10.68 2.64
C VAL A 258 -10.80 9.40 2.31
N PRO A 259 -12.15 9.44 2.44
CA PRO A 259 -13.04 8.31 2.18
C PRO A 259 -13.28 7.90 0.72
N PRO A 260 -13.06 8.73 -0.34
CA PRO A 260 -13.41 8.30 -1.69
C PRO A 260 -12.62 7.05 -2.11
N ARG A 261 -13.32 6.05 -2.64
CA ARG A 261 -12.67 4.87 -3.22
C ARG A 261 -11.80 5.27 -4.41
N MET A 262 -10.50 4.98 -4.34
CA MET A 262 -9.57 5.22 -5.43
C MET A 262 -9.41 3.96 -6.27
N ALA A 263 -9.63 4.07 -7.58
CA ALA A 263 -9.35 3.00 -8.53
C ALA A 263 -7.89 3.06 -8.97
N LEU A 264 -7.16 1.98 -8.69
CA LEU A 264 -5.78 1.74 -9.08
C LEU A 264 -5.78 0.68 -10.18
N HIS A 265 -4.90 0.82 -11.16
CA HIS A 265 -4.93 -0.03 -12.35
C HIS A 265 -3.62 -0.75 -12.57
N LEU A 266 -3.68 -2.08 -12.65
CA LEU A 266 -2.65 -2.89 -13.28
C LEU A 266 -2.89 -2.87 -14.78
N LYS A 267 -1.91 -2.40 -15.57
CA LYS A 267 -2.02 -2.35 -17.04
C LYS A 267 -0.86 -3.11 -17.68
N ALA A 268 -1.15 -3.71 -18.81
CA ALA A 268 -0.15 -4.37 -19.65
C ALA A 268 -0.28 -3.91 -21.11
N PRO A 269 0.83 -3.94 -21.87
CA PRO A 269 0.78 -3.70 -23.30
C PRO A 269 -0.04 -4.82 -23.98
N ALA A 270 -0.98 -4.45 -24.82
CA ALA A 270 -1.75 -5.34 -25.67
C ALA A 270 -1.67 -4.86 -27.12
N LEU A 271 -1.45 -5.77 -28.07
CA LEU A 271 -1.48 -5.44 -29.48
C LEU A 271 -2.92 -5.12 -29.89
N ASN A 272 -3.16 -3.90 -30.35
CA ASN A 272 -4.43 -3.53 -30.95
C ASN A 272 -4.45 -4.03 -32.41
N PRO A 273 -5.35 -4.96 -32.78
CA PRO A 273 -5.36 -5.56 -34.11
C PRO A 273 -5.73 -4.56 -35.21
N ASN A 274 -6.46 -3.50 -34.87
CA ASN A 274 -6.91 -2.49 -35.83
C ASN A 274 -5.79 -1.48 -36.13
N THR A 275 -5.04 -1.07 -35.11
CA THR A 275 -3.99 -0.06 -35.25
C THR A 275 -2.60 -0.67 -35.47
N GLN A 276 -2.44 -1.98 -35.22
CA GLN A 276 -1.16 -2.70 -35.19
C GLN A 276 -0.15 -2.08 -34.22
N LYS A 277 -0.65 -1.35 -33.19
CA LYS A 277 0.16 -0.71 -32.15
C LYS A 277 -0.09 -1.36 -30.79
N PHE A 278 0.92 -1.34 -29.93
CA PHE A 278 0.74 -1.71 -28.53
C PHE A 278 0.06 -0.58 -27.77
N GLU A 279 -1.05 -0.90 -27.12
CA GLU A 279 -1.82 0.01 -26.26
C GLU A 279 -1.83 -0.53 -24.83
N GLU A 280 -1.88 0.36 -23.83
CA GLU A 280 -2.03 -0.08 -22.44
C GLU A 280 -3.47 -0.54 -22.20
N LYS A 281 -3.65 -1.83 -21.95
CA LYS A 281 -4.92 -2.41 -21.52
C LYS A 281 -4.93 -2.57 -20.00
N VAL A 282 -6.01 -2.13 -19.36
CA VAL A 282 -6.28 -2.45 -17.95
C VAL A 282 -6.50 -3.95 -17.84
N LEU A 283 -5.65 -4.63 -17.06
CA LEU A 283 -5.81 -6.03 -16.72
C LEU A 283 -6.63 -6.16 -15.43
N LEU A 284 -6.33 -5.34 -14.44
CA LEU A 284 -6.95 -5.40 -13.13
C LEU A 284 -7.25 -3.99 -12.64
N GLU A 285 -8.47 -3.80 -12.14
CA GLU A 285 -8.84 -2.63 -11.33
C GLU A 285 -8.87 -3.06 -9.86
N ALA A 286 -8.09 -2.36 -9.04
CA ALA A 286 -8.05 -2.52 -7.60
C ALA A 286 -8.63 -1.25 -6.96
N ARG A 287 -9.68 -1.40 -6.14
CA ARG A 287 -10.30 -0.26 -5.45
C ARG A 287 -9.97 -0.34 -3.98
N VAL A 288 -9.36 0.72 -3.46
CA VAL A 288 -9.08 0.86 -2.03
C VAL A 288 -10.22 1.59 -1.33
N ASP A 289 -10.48 1.26 -0.07
CA ASP A 289 -11.55 1.84 0.73
C ASP A 289 -11.28 3.28 1.20
N GLY A 290 -10.01 3.68 1.19
CA GLY A 290 -9.58 5.05 1.43
C GLY A 290 -8.09 5.22 1.22
N TYR A 291 -7.61 6.45 1.33
CA TYR A 291 -6.20 6.76 1.18
C TYR A 291 -5.79 8.03 1.93
N LEU A 292 -4.51 8.11 2.23
CA LEU A 292 -3.85 9.29 2.78
C LEU A 292 -3.35 10.14 1.61
N CYS A 293 -3.65 11.43 1.60
CA CYS A 293 -3.09 12.39 0.65
C CYS A 293 -2.38 13.52 1.38
N SER A 294 -1.51 14.24 0.67
CA SER A 294 -0.91 15.48 1.16
C SER A 294 -1.37 16.66 0.34
N VAL A 295 -1.85 17.70 1.01
CA VAL A 295 -2.18 19.00 0.42
C VAL A 295 -0.98 19.92 0.68
N ARG A 296 0.01 19.87 -0.21
CA ARG A 296 1.12 20.83 -0.20
C ARG A 296 0.73 22.04 -1.05
N ASP A 297 1.12 23.22 -0.58
CA ASP A 297 1.10 24.48 -1.35
C ASP A 297 -0.29 25.01 -1.76
N GLY A 298 -1.35 24.62 -1.05
CA GLY A 298 -2.69 25.22 -1.21
C GLY A 298 -3.46 24.79 -2.47
N GLU A 299 -2.88 23.94 -3.32
CA GLU A 299 -3.57 23.36 -4.48
C GLU A 299 -4.40 22.14 -4.06
N LEU A 300 -5.63 22.42 -3.59
CA LEU A 300 -6.60 21.41 -3.14
C LEU A 300 -6.88 20.28 -4.17
N GLY A 301 -6.59 20.50 -5.45
CA GLY A 301 -6.89 19.56 -6.53
C GLY A 301 -5.79 18.52 -6.81
N VAL A 302 -4.52 18.90 -6.73
CA VAL A 302 -3.40 18.04 -7.20
C VAL A 302 -3.00 16.98 -6.16
N GLY A 303 -3.15 17.30 -4.86
CA GLY A 303 -2.80 16.38 -3.78
C GLY A 303 -3.69 15.15 -3.66
N LEU A 304 -4.98 15.26 -4.06
CA LEU A 304 -5.96 14.18 -3.95
C LEU A 304 -5.70 13.02 -4.94
N GLU A 305 -4.94 13.24 -6.01
CA GLU A 305 -4.64 12.21 -6.99
C GLU A 305 -3.42 11.35 -6.62
N ARG A 306 -2.69 11.72 -5.56
CA ARG A 306 -1.39 11.16 -5.20
C ARG A 306 -1.44 10.55 -3.80
N PRO A 307 -1.86 9.28 -3.67
CA PRO A 307 -1.94 8.64 -2.36
C PRO A 307 -0.53 8.45 -1.78
N MET A 308 -0.39 8.77 -0.49
CA MET A 308 0.81 8.53 0.31
C MET A 308 0.75 7.20 1.05
N ALA A 309 -0.46 6.76 1.37
CA ALA A 309 -0.81 5.47 1.96
C ALA A 309 -2.22 5.10 1.52
N ILE A 310 -2.56 3.82 1.57
CA ILE A 310 -3.92 3.32 1.26
C ILE A 310 -4.50 2.58 2.46
N CYS A 311 -5.81 2.41 2.50
CA CYS A 311 -6.46 1.57 3.51
C CYS A 311 -7.55 0.67 2.93
N GLU A 312 -7.77 -0.46 3.59
CA GLU A 312 -8.71 -1.50 3.20
C GLU A 312 -9.51 -1.98 4.42
N ALA A 313 -10.80 -2.25 4.25
CA ALA A 313 -11.67 -2.70 5.34
C ALA A 313 -12.47 -3.95 4.97
N LYS A 314 -12.53 -4.92 5.88
CA LYS A 314 -13.28 -6.17 5.77
C LYS A 314 -14.20 -6.36 6.96
N SER A 315 -15.44 -6.75 6.71
CA SER A 315 -16.45 -6.97 7.76
C SER A 315 -16.24 -8.21 8.61
N SER A 316 -15.48 -9.19 8.11
CA SER A 316 -15.18 -10.44 8.79
C SER A 316 -13.83 -10.38 9.50
N VAL A 317 -13.68 -11.18 10.57
CA VAL A 317 -12.35 -11.49 11.15
C VAL A 317 -11.42 -12.11 10.10
N ARG A 318 -10.11 -11.87 10.20
CA ARG A 318 -9.17 -12.24 9.13
C ARG A 318 -9.06 -13.74 8.92
N GLY A 319 -8.96 -14.52 10.00
CA GLY A 319 -8.59 -15.94 9.96
C GLY A 319 -9.31 -16.78 8.89
N PRO A 320 -10.66 -16.81 8.84
CA PRO A 320 -11.42 -17.58 7.84
C PRO A 320 -11.24 -17.14 6.39
N HIS A 321 -10.78 -15.91 6.13
CA HIS A 321 -10.67 -15.31 4.81
C HIS A 321 -9.26 -14.82 4.48
N GLN A 322 -8.26 -15.15 5.32
CA GLN A 322 -6.92 -14.59 5.29
C GLN A 322 -6.30 -14.60 3.88
N VAL A 323 -6.33 -15.76 3.21
CA VAL A 323 -5.75 -15.93 1.88
C VAL A 323 -6.44 -15.02 0.84
N ALA A 324 -7.77 -14.90 0.88
CA ALA A 324 -8.48 -14.06 -0.07
C ALA A 324 -8.17 -12.58 0.18
N THR A 325 -8.18 -12.16 1.44
CA THR A 325 -7.84 -10.79 1.85
C THR A 325 -6.41 -10.44 1.42
N GLU A 326 -5.42 -11.29 1.70
CA GLU A 326 -4.02 -11.03 1.36
C GLU A 326 -3.76 -10.96 -0.14
N ARG A 327 -4.47 -11.78 -0.94
CA ARG A 327 -4.35 -11.68 -2.40
C ARG A 327 -4.91 -10.36 -2.92
N GLN A 328 -6.03 -9.90 -2.38
CA GLN A 328 -6.60 -8.61 -2.73
C GLN A 328 -5.67 -7.45 -2.31
N GLU A 329 -5.15 -7.47 -1.08
CA GLU A 329 -4.21 -6.46 -0.57
C GLU A 329 -2.91 -6.41 -1.40
N ALA A 330 -2.41 -7.58 -1.83
CA ALA A 330 -1.27 -7.68 -2.75
C ALA A 330 -1.57 -7.08 -4.12
N ALA A 331 -2.77 -7.33 -4.65
CA ALA A 331 -3.22 -6.78 -5.92
C ALA A 331 -3.35 -5.25 -5.87
N GLU A 332 -3.89 -4.69 -4.79
CA GLU A 332 -3.97 -3.24 -4.56
C GLU A 332 -2.59 -2.60 -4.47
N MET A 333 -1.68 -3.21 -3.70
CA MET A 333 -0.30 -2.72 -3.59
C MET A 333 0.43 -2.78 -4.94
N ALA A 334 0.30 -3.88 -5.69
CA ALA A 334 0.90 -4.05 -7.00
C ALA A 334 0.33 -3.05 -8.03
N ALA A 335 -0.99 -2.85 -8.04
CA ALA A 335 -1.65 -1.85 -8.86
C ALA A 335 -1.20 -0.43 -8.50
N TRP A 336 -1.04 -0.12 -7.21
CA TRP A 336 -0.52 1.16 -6.75
C TRP A 336 0.90 1.42 -7.25
N ILE A 337 1.80 0.46 -7.07
CA ILE A 337 3.20 0.54 -7.52
C ILE A 337 3.26 0.79 -9.04
N ARG A 338 2.42 0.09 -9.81
CA ARG A 338 2.38 0.24 -11.26
C ARG A 338 1.80 1.59 -11.71
N ASP A 339 0.69 2.02 -11.12
CA ASP A 339 -0.07 3.19 -11.59
C ASP A 339 0.56 4.51 -11.14
N ARG A 340 1.26 4.51 -10.00
CA ARG A 340 1.91 5.70 -9.42
C ARG A 340 3.41 5.47 -9.24
N PRO A 341 4.18 5.37 -10.33
CA PRO A 341 5.63 5.23 -10.23
C PRO A 341 6.26 6.51 -9.68
N GLY A 342 7.42 6.36 -9.03
CA GLY A 342 8.17 7.48 -8.47
C GLY A 342 8.46 7.33 -6.99
N ASN A 343 8.63 8.47 -6.32
CA ASN A 343 9.07 8.56 -4.92
C ASN A 343 7.98 9.08 -3.97
N GLU A 344 6.75 9.22 -4.47
CA GLU A 344 5.61 9.66 -3.67
C GLU A 344 5.06 8.53 -2.81
N GLY A 345 4.68 8.85 -1.57
CA GLY A 345 4.13 7.87 -0.63
C GLY A 345 5.13 6.78 -0.24
N LEU A 346 6.42 7.13 -0.20
CA LEU A 346 7.46 6.21 0.23
C LEU A 346 7.83 6.46 1.69
N LEU A 347 7.90 5.37 2.45
CA LEU A 347 8.55 5.34 3.76
C LEU A 347 10.08 5.38 3.59
N GLN A 348 10.81 5.33 4.71
CA GLN A 348 12.25 5.24 4.68
C GLN A 348 12.71 4.03 3.85
N SER A 349 13.58 4.25 2.86
CA SER A 349 14.15 3.18 2.06
C SER A 349 14.95 2.18 2.91
N SER A 350 14.98 0.93 2.47
CA SER A 350 15.84 -0.08 3.08
C SER A 350 17.33 0.25 2.90
N ALA A 351 18.21 -0.48 3.60
CA ALA A 351 19.65 -0.37 3.38
C ALA A 351 20.06 -0.77 1.96
N SER A 352 19.33 -1.72 1.34
CA SER A 352 19.45 -2.08 -0.08
C SER A 352 18.84 -1.08 -1.06
N GLY A 353 18.24 0.02 -0.58
CA GLY A 353 17.58 1.01 -1.44
C GLY A 353 16.22 0.57 -1.98
N LYS A 354 15.61 -0.46 -1.40
CA LYS A 354 14.23 -0.86 -1.73
C LYS A 354 13.25 0.21 -1.26
N LYS A 355 12.21 0.42 -2.08
CA LYS A 355 11.10 1.32 -1.83
C LYS A 355 10.08 0.63 -0.94
N ARG A 356 9.34 1.42 -0.15
CA ARG A 356 8.39 0.91 0.84
C ARG A 356 7.12 1.75 0.84
N ARG A 357 5.96 1.12 0.69
CA ARG A 357 4.63 1.76 0.69
C ARG A 357 3.79 1.26 1.85
N LEU A 358 2.96 2.15 2.41
CA LEU A 358 2.12 1.86 3.58
C LEU A 358 0.68 1.54 3.17
N MET A 359 0.16 0.45 3.73
CA MET A 359 -1.26 0.13 3.76
C MET A 359 -1.70 -0.07 5.22
N VAL A 360 -2.88 0.44 5.59
CA VAL A 360 -3.54 0.13 6.87
C VAL A 360 -4.79 -0.69 6.56
N SER A 361 -4.92 -1.87 7.16
CA SER A 361 -6.05 -2.76 6.90
C SER A 361 -6.83 -3.05 8.18
N GLN A 362 -8.16 -3.13 8.08
CA GLN A 362 -9.02 -3.51 9.20
C GLN A 362 -9.93 -4.69 8.84
N ASP A 363 -9.82 -5.78 9.59
CA ASP A 363 -10.69 -6.94 9.48
C ASP A 363 -11.54 -7.01 10.76
N ARG A 364 -12.77 -6.51 10.68
CA ARG A 364 -13.69 -6.38 11.82
C ARG A 364 -13.07 -5.59 12.98
N ASP A 365 -12.60 -6.26 14.03
CA ASP A 365 -11.98 -5.71 15.24
C ASP A 365 -10.44 -5.81 15.22
N GLU A 366 -9.87 -6.21 14.08
CA GLU A 366 -8.45 -6.47 13.90
C GLU A 366 -7.82 -5.44 12.97
N LEU A 367 -6.95 -4.59 13.50
CA LEU A 367 -6.17 -3.65 12.72
C LEU A 367 -4.80 -4.23 12.36
N TYR A 368 -4.35 -3.92 11.14
CA TYR A 368 -3.07 -4.34 10.60
C TYR A 368 -2.35 -3.16 9.95
N ILE A 369 -1.02 -3.15 10.10
CA ILE A 369 -0.12 -2.31 9.32
C ILE A 369 0.55 -3.23 8.31
N ILE A 370 0.47 -2.87 7.03
CA ILE A 370 1.04 -3.63 5.93
C ILE A 370 2.05 -2.75 5.20
N ILE A 371 3.30 -3.21 5.10
CA ILE A 371 4.34 -2.53 4.33
C ILE A 371 4.66 -3.36 3.08
N GLY A 372 4.45 -2.78 1.90
CA GLY A 372 4.91 -3.33 0.63
C GLY A 372 6.33 -2.87 0.33
N GLU A 373 7.31 -3.77 0.42
CA GLU A 373 8.72 -3.51 0.10
C GLU A 373 9.08 -4.10 -1.27
N TYR A 374 9.66 -3.28 -2.14
CA TYR A 374 9.98 -3.69 -3.52
C TYR A 374 11.22 -2.97 -4.06
N GLY A 375 11.93 -3.64 -4.95
CA GLY A 375 13.09 -3.11 -5.65
C GLY A 375 12.77 -2.60 -7.06
N ARG A 376 13.79 -2.03 -7.71
CA ARG A 376 13.69 -1.56 -9.10
C ARG A 376 13.31 -2.68 -10.08
N GLN A 377 13.80 -3.91 -9.85
CA GLN A 377 13.49 -5.05 -10.72
C GLN A 377 12.00 -5.41 -10.67
N TYR A 378 11.41 -5.44 -9.47
CA TYR A 378 9.95 -5.60 -9.32
C TYR A 378 9.16 -4.46 -9.97
N GLU A 379 9.59 -3.21 -9.80
CA GLU A 379 8.92 -2.06 -10.43
C GLU A 379 8.93 -2.18 -11.97
N ALA A 380 10.08 -2.57 -12.56
CA ALA A 380 10.17 -2.82 -13.99
C ALA A 380 9.28 -4.00 -14.43
N TYR A 381 9.25 -5.07 -13.63
CA TYR A 381 8.44 -6.25 -13.85
C TYR A 381 6.94 -5.93 -13.90
N ILE A 382 6.40 -5.32 -12.84
CA ILE A 382 4.97 -5.06 -12.70
C ILE A 382 4.45 -4.04 -13.74
N ARG A 383 5.37 -3.23 -14.29
CA ARG A 383 5.11 -2.26 -15.36
C ARG A 383 5.28 -2.82 -16.77
N ASN A 384 5.71 -4.08 -16.90
CA ASN A 384 6.04 -4.73 -18.16
C ASN A 384 7.07 -3.91 -19.00
N GLU A 385 8.03 -3.23 -18.34
CA GLU A 385 9.00 -2.35 -19.00
C GLU A 385 9.83 -3.05 -20.09
N PRO A 386 10.34 -4.29 -19.90
CA PRO A 386 11.10 -4.96 -20.95
C PRO A 386 10.27 -5.21 -22.21
N VAL A 387 8.98 -5.53 -22.05
CA VAL A 387 8.05 -5.72 -23.19
C VAL A 387 7.81 -4.41 -23.93
N LYS A 388 7.73 -3.27 -23.22
CA LYS A 388 7.56 -1.94 -23.83
C LYS A 388 8.74 -1.49 -24.68
N ALA A 389 9.95 -1.97 -24.38
CA ALA A 389 11.16 -1.64 -25.14
C ALA A 389 11.27 -2.38 -26.50
N GLY A 390 10.20 -3.06 -26.96
CA GLY A 390 10.22 -3.87 -28.18
C GLY A 390 11.12 -5.11 -28.06
N MET A 391 11.55 -5.43 -26.84
CA MET A 391 12.39 -6.59 -26.58
C MET A 391 11.51 -7.83 -26.57
N THR A 392 11.89 -8.84 -27.35
CA THR A 392 11.43 -10.20 -27.13
C THR A 392 11.78 -10.60 -25.68
N VAL A 393 11.05 -11.54 -25.08
CA VAL A 393 11.32 -12.03 -23.71
C VAL A 393 12.79 -12.46 -23.54
N ALA A 394 13.42 -12.97 -24.62
CA ALA A 394 14.84 -13.29 -24.66
C ALA A 394 15.77 -12.06 -24.57
N ASN A 395 15.39 -10.91 -25.17
CA ASN A 395 16.16 -9.67 -25.15
C ASN A 395 15.98 -8.88 -23.83
N ALA A 396 14.82 -9.03 -23.19
CA ALA A 396 14.54 -8.50 -21.85
C ALA A 396 15.56 -9.00 -20.81
N LYS A 397 16.01 -10.26 -20.94
CA LYS A 397 17.04 -10.89 -20.10
C LYS A 397 18.35 -10.08 -20.08
N SER A 398 18.82 -9.63 -21.24
CA SER A 398 20.05 -8.84 -21.34
C SER A 398 19.87 -7.43 -20.77
N ALA A 399 18.70 -6.81 -20.97
CA ALA A 399 18.43 -5.47 -20.45
C ALA A 399 18.29 -5.43 -18.92
N VAL A 400 17.61 -6.40 -18.32
CA VAL A 400 17.51 -6.53 -16.85
C VAL A 400 18.85 -6.92 -16.25
N ALA A 401 19.61 -7.84 -16.88
CA ALA A 401 20.97 -8.18 -16.46
C ALA A 401 21.96 -7.00 -16.58
N ASN A 402 21.73 -6.09 -17.54
CA ASN A 402 22.52 -4.86 -17.73
C ASN A 402 22.13 -3.72 -16.78
N ILE A 403 21.00 -3.82 -16.05
CA ILE A 403 20.76 -2.99 -14.87
C ILE A 403 21.73 -3.49 -13.79
N ARG A 404 23.00 -3.10 -13.90
CA ARG A 404 24.06 -3.39 -12.93
C ARG A 404 23.68 -2.77 -11.58
N THR A 405 23.04 -3.56 -10.72
CA THR A 405 23.28 -3.52 -9.28
C THR A 405 24.25 -4.65 -8.96
N SER A 406 25.26 -4.39 -8.12
CA SER A 406 26.30 -5.37 -7.79
C SER A 406 25.67 -6.68 -7.30
N PRO A 407 25.86 -7.83 -8.00
CA PRO A 407 25.07 -9.05 -7.82
C PRO A 407 25.13 -9.72 -6.43
N ALA A 408 26.02 -9.27 -5.55
CA ALA A 408 26.28 -9.92 -4.25
C ALA A 408 25.72 -9.15 -3.03
N LYS A 409 25.18 -7.94 -3.20
CA LYS A 409 24.64 -7.15 -2.06
C LYS A 409 23.11 -7.08 -1.99
N ASP A 410 22.39 -7.38 -3.07
CA ASP A 410 20.93 -7.22 -3.12
C ASP A 410 20.17 -8.24 -2.26
N LEU A 411 20.72 -9.43 -2.03
CA LEU A 411 20.17 -10.39 -1.06
C LEU A 411 20.58 -10.09 0.37
N GLY A 412 21.54 -9.17 0.58
CA GLY A 412 22.18 -8.87 1.86
C GLY A 412 21.33 -8.04 2.81
N ASP A 413 20.29 -7.35 2.32
CA ASP A 413 19.52 -6.40 3.15
C ASP A 413 17.99 -6.45 2.93
N THR A 414 17.47 -7.53 2.36
CA THR A 414 16.02 -7.80 2.35
C THR A 414 15.57 -8.39 3.67
N LEU A 415 14.29 -8.28 4.00
CA LEU A 415 13.67 -9.05 5.09
C LEU A 415 13.67 -10.54 4.66
N GLY A 416 14.79 -11.23 4.97
CA GLY A 416 15.19 -12.58 4.53
C GLY A 416 16.70 -12.74 4.27
N SER A 417 17.45 -11.63 4.27
CA SER A 417 18.90 -11.57 4.09
C SER A 417 19.71 -12.07 5.28
N PRO A 418 20.97 -12.52 5.13
CA PRO A 418 21.83 -12.86 6.27
C PRO A 418 21.92 -11.75 7.32
N THR A 419 21.96 -10.48 6.91
CA THR A 419 21.98 -9.32 7.81
C THR A 419 20.69 -9.18 8.62
N PHE A 420 19.54 -9.24 7.95
CA PHE A 420 18.25 -9.24 8.63
C PHE A 420 18.03 -10.49 9.46
N LEU A 421 18.45 -11.65 8.98
CA LEU A 421 18.38 -12.92 9.71
C LEU A 421 19.25 -12.86 10.96
N ASN A 422 20.43 -12.25 10.88
CA ASN A 422 21.26 -11.98 12.04
C ASN A 422 20.55 -10.97 12.97
N HIS A 423 19.94 -9.91 12.46
CA HIS A 423 19.12 -9.00 13.26
C HIS A 423 17.98 -9.73 13.98
N VAL A 424 17.12 -10.45 13.27
CA VAL A 424 16.01 -11.24 13.82
C VAL A 424 16.51 -12.29 14.82
N SER A 425 17.65 -12.94 14.55
CA SER A 425 18.30 -13.88 15.46
C SER A 425 18.79 -13.19 16.74
N THR A 426 19.47 -12.04 16.64
CA THR A 426 19.91 -11.25 17.81
C THR A 426 18.74 -10.74 18.64
N LEU A 427 17.57 -10.55 18.02
CA LEU A 427 16.36 -10.15 18.69
C LEU A 427 15.57 -11.33 19.29
N ASN A 428 16.04 -12.57 19.07
CA ASN A 428 15.40 -13.84 19.41
C ASN A 428 14.00 -14.01 18.80
N ILE A 429 13.79 -13.47 17.59
CA ILE A 429 12.49 -13.49 16.91
C ILE A 429 12.40 -14.69 15.95
N ALA A 430 13.52 -15.27 15.49
CA ALA A 430 13.55 -16.23 14.38
C ALA A 430 12.74 -17.51 14.62
N THR A 431 12.63 -17.99 15.86
CA THR A 431 11.83 -19.16 16.26
C THR A 431 10.32 -18.87 16.26
N GLU A 432 9.93 -17.60 16.18
CA GLU A 432 8.56 -17.14 16.38
C GLU A 432 7.84 -16.79 15.07
N ILE A 433 8.53 -16.73 13.93
CA ILE A 433 7.87 -16.56 12.63
C ILE A 433 7.58 -17.93 11.99
N ALA A 434 6.30 -18.16 11.68
CA ALA A 434 5.84 -19.36 10.98
C ALA A 434 6.60 -19.54 9.64
N GLY A 435 7.16 -20.73 9.42
CA GLY A 435 7.92 -21.09 8.21
C GLY A 435 9.42 -20.74 8.22
N TRP A 436 9.93 -20.10 9.28
CA TRP A 436 11.28 -19.50 9.27
C TRP A 436 12.41 -20.43 9.75
N GLY A 437 12.11 -21.44 10.58
CA GLY A 437 13.12 -22.39 11.09
C GLY A 437 13.92 -23.09 9.97
N ALA A 438 13.29 -23.36 8.83
CA ALA A 438 13.95 -23.93 7.66
C ALA A 438 14.77 -22.91 6.84
N LEU A 439 14.35 -21.63 6.81
CA LEU A 439 15.04 -20.55 6.08
C LEU A 439 16.35 -20.14 6.74
N GLY A 440 16.41 -20.10 8.07
CA GLY A 440 17.62 -19.75 8.81
C GLY A 440 18.77 -20.73 8.53
N ALA A 441 18.46 -22.03 8.51
CA ALA A 441 19.42 -23.08 8.17
C ALA A 441 19.88 -23.00 6.70
N ASN A 442 18.95 -22.79 5.77
CA ASN A 442 19.25 -22.71 4.34
C ASN A 442 20.03 -21.44 3.96
N ALA A 443 19.73 -20.29 4.58
CA ALA A 443 20.45 -19.04 4.34
C ALA A 443 21.86 -19.07 4.96
N ALA A 444 22.03 -19.67 6.13
CA ALA A 444 23.35 -19.91 6.72
C ALA A 444 24.19 -20.84 5.83
N ALA A 445 23.60 -21.92 5.30
CA ALA A 445 24.26 -22.83 4.37
C ALA A 445 24.63 -22.13 3.04
N ALA A 446 23.73 -21.31 2.48
CA ALA A 446 23.99 -20.54 1.26
C ALA A 446 25.07 -19.48 1.44
N SER A 447 25.09 -18.79 2.59
CA SER A 447 26.15 -17.83 2.94
C SER A 447 27.51 -18.50 3.12
N ALA A 448 27.54 -19.68 3.76
CA ALA A 448 28.76 -20.48 3.90
C ALA A 448 29.26 -20.99 2.54
N ALA A 449 28.36 -21.44 1.66
CA ALA A 449 28.70 -21.85 0.31
C ALA A 449 29.23 -20.69 -0.55
N ALA A 450 28.63 -19.50 -0.45
CA ALA A 450 29.11 -18.31 -1.16
C ALA A 450 30.49 -17.85 -0.66
N ALA A 451 30.72 -17.89 0.66
CA ALA A 451 32.03 -17.60 1.25
C ALA A 451 33.10 -18.62 0.81
N ALA A 452 32.74 -19.91 0.77
CA ALA A 452 33.61 -20.97 0.30
C ALA A 452 33.94 -20.82 -1.20
N ALA A 453 32.95 -20.46 -2.03
CA ALA A 453 33.16 -20.20 -3.46
C ALA A 453 34.06 -18.98 -3.70
N ALA A 454 33.89 -17.90 -2.92
CA ALA A 454 34.75 -16.72 -2.98
C ALA A 454 36.19 -17.04 -2.54
N ALA A 455 36.36 -17.85 -1.49
CA ALA A 455 37.67 -18.31 -1.03
C ALA A 455 38.36 -19.21 -2.06
N ALA A 456 37.61 -20.13 -2.69
CA ALA A 456 38.12 -20.99 -3.74
C ALA A 456 38.52 -20.19 -4.99
N ALA A 457 37.73 -19.19 -5.38
CA ALA A 457 38.07 -18.29 -6.48
C ALA A 457 39.35 -17.48 -6.18
N ALA A 458 39.50 -16.99 -4.94
CA ALA A 458 40.70 -16.26 -4.50
C ALA A 458 41.95 -17.16 -4.49
N GLN A 459 41.83 -18.43 -4.07
CA GLN A 459 42.93 -19.40 -4.11
C GLN A 459 43.30 -19.81 -5.54
N ALA A 460 42.33 -19.95 -6.43
CA ALA A 460 42.56 -20.24 -7.85
C ALA A 460 43.32 -19.10 -8.56
N THR A 461 43.05 -17.84 -8.19
CA THR A 461 43.82 -16.69 -8.68
C THR A 461 45.20 -16.55 -8.06
N ALA A 462 45.45 -17.13 -6.88
CA ALA A 462 46.75 -17.09 -6.21
C ALA A 462 47.73 -18.19 -6.69
N GLY A 463 47.24 -19.25 -7.34
CA GLY A 463 48.05 -20.42 -7.73
C GLY A 463 48.67 -20.38 -9.12
N HIS A 464 48.43 -19.36 -9.94
CA HIS A 464 48.92 -19.30 -11.32
C HIS A 464 50.24 -18.52 -11.43
N ASN A 465 51.32 -19.11 -10.87
CA ASN A 465 52.72 -18.80 -11.22
C ASN A 465 53.67 -19.85 -10.62
N ALA A 466 53.65 -21.09 -11.11
CA ALA A 466 54.77 -22.04 -11.02
C ALA A 466 54.54 -23.22 -11.97
N GLY A 467 55.58 -23.63 -12.70
CA GLY A 467 55.49 -24.46 -13.90
C GLY A 467 55.32 -25.98 -13.73
N THR A 468 54.93 -26.57 -14.86
CA THR A 468 55.27 -27.89 -15.45
C THR A 468 55.21 -29.19 -14.63
N ASP A 469 54.36 -30.07 -15.17
CA ASP A 469 54.51 -31.51 -15.43
C ASP A 469 53.85 -32.56 -14.53
N ALA A 470 53.33 -33.56 -15.25
CA ALA A 470 52.96 -34.93 -14.88
C ALA A 470 51.54 -35.22 -14.34
N SER A 471 50.70 -35.66 -15.30
CA SER A 471 49.91 -36.91 -15.28
C SER A 471 49.04 -37.25 -14.05
N GLY A 472 47.72 -37.30 -14.27
CA GLY A 472 46.78 -38.09 -13.46
C GLY A 472 45.46 -37.40 -13.16
N ALA A 473 44.72 -36.96 -14.19
CA ALA A 473 43.44 -36.27 -13.97
C ALA A 473 42.26 -37.25 -14.04
N GLY A 474 41.86 -37.77 -12.87
CA GLY A 474 40.50 -38.22 -12.67
C GLY A 474 39.54 -37.06 -12.97
N ALA A 475 38.48 -37.34 -13.72
CA ALA A 475 37.51 -36.33 -14.11
C ALA A 475 37.05 -35.55 -12.85
N PRO A 476 37.12 -34.20 -12.86
CA PRO A 476 36.67 -33.42 -11.73
C PRO A 476 35.22 -33.80 -11.42
N PRO A 477 34.85 -33.98 -10.13
CA PRO A 477 33.49 -34.28 -9.75
C PRO A 477 32.58 -33.23 -10.40
N ALA A 478 31.54 -33.71 -11.09
CA ALA A 478 30.58 -32.84 -11.77
C ALA A 478 30.17 -31.72 -10.81
N PRO A 479 30.22 -30.44 -11.24
CA PRO A 479 29.85 -29.33 -10.39
C PRO A 479 28.48 -29.62 -9.79
N PRO A 480 28.27 -29.34 -8.49
CA PRO A 480 27.02 -29.62 -7.82
C PRO A 480 25.89 -29.04 -8.67
N ALA A 481 24.88 -29.87 -8.96
CA ALA A 481 23.73 -29.51 -9.79
C ALA A 481 23.31 -28.08 -9.45
N GLN A 482 23.44 -27.18 -10.44
CA GLN A 482 23.19 -25.75 -10.25
C GLN A 482 21.90 -25.58 -9.47
N ALA A 483 22.00 -24.89 -8.33
CA ALA A 483 20.87 -24.57 -7.48
C ALA A 483 19.72 -24.05 -8.36
N PRO A 484 18.46 -24.42 -8.05
CA PRO A 484 17.32 -24.07 -8.88
C PRO A 484 17.35 -22.58 -9.21
N ASP A 485 17.28 -22.27 -10.50
CA ASP A 485 17.28 -20.92 -11.07
C ASP A 485 15.96 -20.21 -10.72
N LEU A 486 15.91 -19.73 -9.48
CA LEU A 486 14.81 -18.99 -8.88
C LEU A 486 14.98 -17.50 -9.21
N PRO A 487 13.87 -16.75 -9.42
CA PRO A 487 13.96 -15.30 -9.52
C PRO A 487 14.55 -14.72 -8.23
N SER A 488 15.28 -13.62 -8.35
CA SER A 488 15.92 -12.98 -7.20
C SER A 488 14.87 -12.36 -6.27
N ALA A 489 15.18 -12.22 -4.99
CA ALA A 489 14.30 -11.52 -4.05
C ALA A 489 14.10 -10.02 -4.40
N GLY A 490 14.89 -9.46 -5.32
CA GLY A 490 14.69 -8.13 -5.88
C GLY A 490 13.53 -8.04 -6.87
N GLU A 491 13.10 -9.19 -7.42
CA GLU A 491 12.03 -9.31 -8.41
C GLU A 491 10.64 -9.59 -7.79
N PHE A 492 10.51 -9.51 -6.47
CA PHE A 492 9.26 -9.74 -5.74
C PHE A 492 8.79 -8.48 -5.01
N LEU A 493 7.47 -8.36 -4.87
CA LEU A 493 6.83 -7.54 -3.87
C LEU A 493 6.78 -8.32 -2.56
N ILE A 494 7.41 -7.78 -1.53
CA ILE A 494 7.43 -8.38 -0.21
C ILE A 494 6.40 -7.65 0.67
N MET A 495 5.41 -8.38 1.17
CA MET A 495 4.33 -7.86 2.00
C MET A 495 4.59 -8.17 3.46
N HIS A 496 4.84 -7.13 4.26
CA HIS A 496 5.07 -7.26 5.70
C HIS A 496 3.81 -6.91 6.47
N ARG A 497 3.17 -7.90 7.11
CA ARG A 497 1.95 -7.70 7.89
C ARG A 497 2.23 -7.72 9.38
N PHE A 498 1.93 -6.62 10.05
CA PHE A 498 2.01 -6.47 11.49
C PHE A 498 0.61 -6.43 12.10
N GLY A 499 0.43 -7.06 13.26
CA GLY A 499 -0.85 -7.16 13.96
C GLY A 499 -1.31 -8.62 14.15
N PRO A 500 -2.55 -8.86 14.62
CA PRO A 500 -3.61 -7.86 14.77
C PRO A 500 -3.45 -7.01 16.03
N TRP A 501 -3.72 -5.71 15.91
CA TRP A 501 -4.09 -4.86 17.04
C TRP A 501 -5.60 -4.91 17.22
N LYS A 502 -6.04 -5.15 18.46
CA LYS A 502 -7.45 -5.29 18.77
C LYS A 502 -8.10 -3.95 19.08
N THR A 503 -9.18 -3.62 18.37
CA THR A 503 -9.93 -2.36 18.55
C THR A 503 -10.77 -2.31 19.81
N ASP A 504 -10.72 -3.34 20.66
CA ASP A 504 -11.34 -3.41 21.98
C ASP A 504 -10.31 -3.47 23.12
N ASP A 505 -9.03 -3.21 22.83
CA ASP A 505 -7.95 -3.15 23.81
C ASP A 505 -7.20 -1.82 23.74
N GLY A 506 -7.29 -1.03 24.82
CA GLY A 506 -6.67 0.29 24.92
C GLY A 506 -5.13 0.25 24.80
N SER A 507 -4.47 -0.80 25.32
CA SER A 507 -3.01 -0.95 25.21
C SER A 507 -2.60 -1.25 23.77
N ASN A 508 -3.39 -2.04 23.05
CA ASN A 508 -3.21 -2.25 21.62
C ASN A 508 -3.34 -0.94 20.83
N MET A 509 -4.40 -0.18 21.12
CA MET A 509 -4.70 1.07 20.41
C MET A 509 -3.68 2.17 20.70
N GLU A 510 -3.17 2.28 21.92
CA GLU A 510 -2.10 3.21 22.27
C GLU A 510 -0.85 2.94 21.42
N VAL A 511 -0.42 1.67 21.37
CA VAL A 511 0.75 1.29 20.56
C VAL A 511 0.47 1.54 19.07
N LEU A 512 -0.69 1.13 18.56
CA LEU A 512 -1.04 1.33 17.15
C LEU A 512 -1.04 2.82 16.77
N ILE A 513 -1.69 3.68 17.57
CA ILE A 513 -1.78 5.12 17.30
C ILE A 513 -0.39 5.75 17.26
N ARG A 514 0.50 5.40 18.20
CA ARG A 514 1.89 5.85 18.18
C ARG A 514 2.60 5.47 16.88
N ARG A 515 2.33 4.26 16.36
CA ARG A 515 2.95 3.74 15.13
C ARG A 515 2.41 4.42 13.89
N LEU A 516 1.09 4.60 13.82
CA LEU A 516 0.44 5.35 12.74
C LEU A 516 0.96 6.79 12.69
N LEU A 517 1.07 7.46 13.85
CA LEU A 517 1.68 8.78 13.95
C LEU A 517 3.10 8.80 13.39
N ALA A 518 3.96 7.87 13.83
CA ALA A 518 5.34 7.81 13.36
C ALA A 518 5.44 7.55 11.83
N LEU A 519 4.60 6.67 11.29
CA LEU A 519 4.55 6.41 9.86
C LEU A 519 4.04 7.63 9.06
N MET A 520 3.03 8.34 9.56
CA MET A 520 2.53 9.56 8.93
C MET A 520 3.56 10.69 8.96
N LEU A 521 4.26 10.91 10.08
CA LEU A 521 5.36 11.87 10.16
C LEU A 521 6.49 11.52 9.17
N GLN A 522 6.80 10.24 9.00
CA GLN A 522 7.80 9.76 8.03
C GLN A 522 7.35 10.04 6.59
N LEU A 523 6.07 9.82 6.28
CA LEU A 523 5.49 10.05 4.96
C LEU A 523 5.42 11.55 4.63
N ASP A 524 5.00 12.39 5.58
CA ASP A 524 5.00 13.85 5.38
C ASP A 524 6.43 14.36 5.09
N GLY A 525 7.44 13.63 5.54
CA GLY A 525 8.84 13.97 5.36
C GLY A 525 9.21 15.10 6.30
N HIS A 526 8.77 15.00 7.56
CA HIS A 526 8.85 16.05 8.57
C HIS A 526 10.14 16.87 8.42
N LYS A 527 9.92 18.17 8.19
CA LYS A 527 10.86 19.24 7.85
C LYS A 527 11.86 19.51 9.00
N GLY A 528 12.70 18.53 9.31
CA GLY A 528 13.66 18.53 10.42
C GLY A 528 15.09 18.92 10.05
N GLN A 529 15.29 19.70 8.98
CA GLN A 529 16.52 20.45 8.73
C GLN A 529 16.20 21.94 8.58
N THR A 530 15.83 22.60 9.67
CA THR A 530 16.59 23.80 10.01
C THR A 530 17.79 23.31 10.78
N ALA A 531 18.93 23.16 10.10
CA ALA A 531 20.21 23.10 10.78
C ALA A 531 20.29 24.26 11.78
N PRO A 532 20.88 24.08 12.98
CA PRO A 532 21.25 25.24 13.77
C PRO A 532 22.15 26.10 12.89
N GLN A 533 21.68 27.29 12.54
CA GLN A 533 22.56 28.31 11.99
C GLN A 533 23.59 28.58 13.09
N THR A 534 24.76 27.95 12.96
CA THR A 534 25.95 28.40 13.62
C THR A 534 26.15 29.83 13.14
N ALA A 535 25.74 30.79 13.97
CA ALA A 535 26.03 32.20 13.77
C ALA A 535 27.56 32.36 13.83
N THR A 536 28.23 32.16 12.70
CA THR A 536 29.57 32.65 12.50
C THR A 536 29.44 34.17 12.41
N GLN A 537 29.58 34.85 13.56
CA GLN A 537 29.84 36.28 13.59
C GLN A 537 31.17 36.53 12.88
N THR A 538 31.11 36.80 11.59
CA THR A 538 32.21 37.44 10.87
C THR A 538 32.23 38.90 11.30
N VAL A 539 33.06 39.21 12.29
CA VAL A 539 33.49 40.57 12.61
C VAL A 539 34.21 41.11 11.38
N THR A 540 33.48 41.86 10.55
CA THR A 540 34.05 42.54 9.40
C THR A 540 34.51 43.91 9.87
N LYS A 541 35.82 44.08 10.02
CA LYS A 541 36.46 45.39 10.22
C LYS A 541 36.14 46.28 9.03
N THR A 542 35.46 47.38 9.31
CA THR A 542 35.28 48.52 8.41
C THR A 542 36.65 49.06 7.96
N VAL A 543 36.93 49.01 6.67
CA VAL A 543 37.95 49.84 6.02
C VAL A 543 37.25 50.64 4.93
N THR A 544 37.28 51.95 5.13
CA THR A 544 36.66 53.01 4.36
C THR A 544 37.35 53.22 3.01
N LYS A 545 36.58 53.29 1.92
CA LYS A 545 36.91 54.01 0.66
C LYS A 545 35.60 54.21 -0.12
N THR A 546 34.87 55.30 0.12
CA THR A 546 34.89 56.53 -0.68
C THR A 546 34.76 56.30 -2.19
N THR A 547 33.55 56.43 -2.72
CA THR A 547 33.29 56.98 -4.06
C THR A 547 31.92 57.64 -4.03
N THR A 548 31.95 58.97 -4.05
CA THR A 548 30.81 59.87 -4.02
C THR A 548 30.20 59.95 -5.41
N GLN A 549 28.89 59.67 -5.53
CA GLN A 549 28.12 59.96 -6.73
C GLN A 549 27.41 61.30 -6.54
N THR A 550 27.66 62.19 -7.50
CA THR A 550 27.21 63.58 -7.60
C THR A 550 25.72 63.64 -7.96
N VAL A 551 24.88 64.25 -7.11
CA VAL A 551 23.59 64.81 -7.55
C VAL A 551 23.43 66.21 -6.97
N ALA A 552 23.09 67.12 -7.87
CA ALA A 552 23.08 68.56 -7.70
C ALA A 552 21.93 69.08 -6.82
N LYS A 553 22.27 70.14 -6.09
CA LYS A 553 21.39 71.08 -5.38
C LYS A 553 20.40 71.78 -6.31
N THR A 554 19.15 71.94 -5.84
CA THR A 554 18.47 73.25 -5.85
C THR A 554 17.45 73.31 -4.69
N ALA A 555 17.40 74.47 -4.03
CA ALA A 555 16.68 74.77 -2.79
C ALA A 555 15.36 75.58 -3.08
N PRO A 556 14.79 76.34 -2.12
CA PRO A 556 13.86 75.89 -1.08
C PRO A 556 12.48 76.60 -1.16
N GLY A 557 11.46 76.04 -0.51
CA GLY A 557 10.13 76.63 -0.41
C GLY A 557 9.44 76.33 0.91
N THR A 558 9.02 77.38 1.60
CA THR A 558 8.72 77.50 3.02
C THR A 558 7.22 77.28 3.35
N VAL A 559 6.94 76.59 4.45
CA VAL A 559 5.79 76.73 5.41
C VAL A 559 4.34 76.68 4.90
N SER A 560 3.53 75.76 5.45
CA SER A 560 2.35 76.12 6.28
C SER A 560 1.66 74.91 6.92
N HIS A 561 1.17 75.14 8.14
CA HIS A 561 0.41 74.26 9.01
C HIS A 561 -0.91 73.77 8.39
N THR A 562 -1.34 72.55 8.74
CA THR A 562 -2.58 72.30 9.51
C THR A 562 -2.79 70.82 9.82
N ARG A 563 -3.18 70.56 11.07
CA ARG A 563 -3.77 69.31 11.62
C ARG A 563 -5.25 69.66 11.93
N PRO A 564 -6.23 68.76 11.76
CA PRO A 564 -6.76 67.94 12.88
C PRO A 564 -7.14 66.51 12.40
N SER A 565 -7.01 65.42 13.17
CA SER A 565 -7.72 64.94 14.37
C SER A 565 -9.25 64.80 14.27
N SER A 566 -9.75 63.55 14.18
CA SER A 566 -10.90 62.99 14.94
C SER A 566 -11.16 61.55 14.42
N ARG A 567 -11.10 60.47 15.22
CA ARG A 567 -12.01 59.97 16.28
C ARG A 567 -13.46 59.70 15.83
N GLY A 568 -13.96 58.51 16.17
CA GLY A 568 -15.38 58.13 16.26
C GLY A 568 -15.70 56.89 15.42
N SER A 569 -15.76 55.67 15.97
CA SER A 569 -16.72 55.07 16.93
C SER A 569 -17.79 54.23 16.23
N ALA A 570 -17.78 52.94 16.57
CA ALA A 570 -18.90 52.04 16.84
C ALA A 570 -20.20 52.15 16.01
N LYS A 571 -20.53 51.04 15.35
CA LYS A 571 -21.70 50.23 15.70
C LYS A 571 -21.42 48.76 15.47
#